data_AF-A0A2V8VWR7-F1
#
_entry.id   AF-A0A2V8VWR7-F1
#
_cell.length_a   1.000
_cell.length_b   1.000
_cell.length_c   1.000
_cell.angle_alpha   90.00
_cell.angle_beta   90.00
_cell.angle_gamma   90.00
#
_symmetry.space_group_name_H-M   'P 1'
#
loop_
_entity.id
_entity.type
_entity.pdbx_description
1 polymer ?
#
loop_
_entity_poly.entity_id
_entity_poly.type
_entity_poly.pdbx_seq_one_letter_code
_entity_poly.pdbx_strand_id
1 'polypeptide(L)'
;MARLVCNLAWFFLACGFAFGQASPESVDQEWRSYGHDPGGMRFSRLNQINRANVQKLQRVWTYHTGETNWSSFSGPQHIQAFETTPLMVDGVVYFTTPASRAIALDAETGKEIWIFDPFSGASGKRGTLQNRGVSYWEGNSPVACGGEGGKLDKRIFFVALDGRLFALDPLTGKPCKGFGNKGAVNLREGVADKWPEGRYEVTSPP
;
A
#
# COMPACT_ATOMS: atom_id res chain seq x y z
N MET A 1 61.03 1.54 -47.80
CA MET A 1 60.41 0.53 -46.94
C MET A 1 59.66 1.27 -45.82
N ALA A 2 58.44 1.74 -46.11
CA ALA A 2 57.63 2.54 -45.17
C ALA A 2 56.36 1.75 -44.85
N ARG A 3 56.19 1.38 -43.57
CA ARG A 3 55.06 0.59 -43.09
C ARG A 3 53.90 1.51 -42.74
N LEU A 4 52.75 1.25 -43.36
CA LEU A 4 51.43 1.78 -43.04
C LEU A 4 51.01 1.24 -41.67
N VAL A 5 50.64 2.11 -40.72
CA VAL A 5 49.98 1.70 -39.47
C VAL A 5 48.51 2.07 -39.57
N CYS A 6 47.65 1.04 -39.58
CA CYS A 6 46.20 1.15 -39.61
C CYS A 6 45.69 1.25 -38.16
N ASN A 7 45.13 2.39 -37.76
CA ASN A 7 44.47 2.55 -36.46
C ASN A 7 43.00 2.16 -36.59
N LEU A 8 42.62 1.04 -36.00
CA LEU A 8 41.22 0.62 -35.81
C LEU A 8 40.64 1.43 -34.65
N ALA A 9 39.65 2.30 -34.93
CA ALA A 9 38.87 2.97 -33.89
C ALA A 9 37.70 2.06 -33.46
N TRP A 10 37.72 1.61 -32.20
CA TRP A 10 36.58 0.94 -31.57
C TRP A 10 35.60 1.99 -31.01
N PHE A 11 34.42 2.08 -31.62
CA PHE A 11 33.28 2.79 -31.03
C PHE A 11 32.61 1.87 -30.01
N PHE A 12 32.83 2.13 -28.71
CA PHE A 12 31.99 1.58 -27.66
C PHE A 12 30.67 2.37 -27.61
N LEU A 13 29.58 1.75 -28.06
CA LEU A 13 28.23 2.25 -27.85
C LEU A 13 27.85 1.96 -26.37
N ALA A 14 28.05 2.93 -25.49
CA ALA A 14 27.56 2.83 -24.12
C ALA A 14 26.05 3.11 -24.10
N CYS A 15 25.24 2.05 -24.05
CA CYS A 15 23.83 2.13 -23.68
C CYS A 15 23.74 2.55 -22.21
N GLY A 16 23.61 3.85 -21.96
CA GLY A 16 23.32 4.36 -20.62
C GLY A 16 21.88 4.00 -20.24
N PHE A 17 21.73 3.00 -19.37
CA PHE A 17 20.51 2.87 -18.59
C PHE A 17 20.43 4.08 -17.65
N ALA A 18 19.57 5.04 -18.00
CA ALA A 18 19.20 6.10 -17.09
C ALA A 18 18.36 5.49 -15.96
N PHE A 19 19.01 5.12 -14.85
CA PHE A 19 18.31 5.01 -13.58
C PHE A 19 17.83 6.43 -13.24
N GLY A 20 16.52 6.65 -13.29
CA GLY A 20 15.91 7.86 -12.77
C GLY A 20 16.30 8.00 -11.30
N GLN A 21 17.21 8.93 -11.00
CA GLN A 21 17.42 9.37 -9.63
C GLN A 21 16.14 10.06 -9.19
N ALA A 22 15.42 9.44 -8.24
CA ALA A 22 14.35 10.12 -7.53
C ALA A 22 14.95 11.37 -6.86
N SER A 23 14.53 12.55 -7.32
CA SER A 23 14.92 13.81 -6.72
C SER A 23 14.28 13.94 -5.33
N PRO A 24 14.94 14.58 -4.35
CA PRO A 24 14.38 14.81 -3.02
C PRO A 24 13.11 15.69 -2.99
N GLU A 25 12.65 16.18 -4.15
CA GLU A 25 11.31 16.76 -4.31
C GLU A 25 10.20 15.70 -4.25
N SER A 26 10.50 14.39 -4.35
CA SER A 26 9.50 13.33 -4.48
C SER A 26 8.66 13.09 -3.22
N VAL A 27 9.23 13.21 -2.02
CA VAL A 27 8.53 12.87 -0.76
C VAL A 27 7.49 13.94 -0.38
N ASP A 28 7.77 15.22 -0.62
CA ASP A 28 6.85 16.32 -0.28
C ASP A 28 5.60 16.35 -1.19
N GLN A 29 5.61 15.58 -2.28
CA GLN A 29 4.47 15.39 -3.19
C GLN A 29 3.65 14.13 -2.86
N GLU A 30 4.11 13.33 -1.90
CA GLU A 30 3.50 12.05 -1.52
C GLU A 30 2.54 12.19 -0.33
N TRP A 31 1.72 11.16 -0.10
CA TRP A 31 0.83 11.06 1.06
C TRP A 31 1.21 9.83 1.87
N ARG A 32 2.35 9.91 2.57
CA ARG A 32 2.97 8.76 3.25
C ARG A 32 2.35 8.36 4.59
N SER A 33 1.47 9.18 5.16
CA SER A 33 0.81 8.90 6.44
C SER A 33 -0.66 9.30 6.40
N TYR A 34 -1.50 8.70 7.27
CA TYR A 34 -2.94 8.93 7.28
C TYR A 34 -3.32 10.42 7.32
N GLY A 35 -2.61 11.21 8.12
CA GLY A 35 -2.82 12.64 8.30
C GLY A 35 -1.96 13.55 7.42
N HIS A 36 -1.26 12.99 6.41
CA HIS A 36 -0.18 13.60 5.63
C HIS A 36 1.12 13.83 6.44
N ASP A 37 1.02 14.49 7.60
CA ASP A 37 2.14 14.83 8.49
C ASP A 37 1.89 14.40 9.96
N PRO A 38 2.90 14.42 10.85
CA PRO A 38 2.75 14.03 12.25
C PRO A 38 1.71 14.83 13.06
N GLY A 39 1.40 16.06 12.64
CA GLY A 39 0.34 16.89 13.24
C GLY A 39 -1.05 16.60 12.65
N GLY A 40 -1.13 15.79 11.60
CA GLY A 40 -2.39 15.41 10.96
C GLY A 40 -3.08 16.56 10.24
N MET A 41 -2.32 17.52 9.70
CA MET A 41 -2.88 18.73 9.11
C MET A 41 -3.68 18.46 7.84
N ARG A 42 -3.42 17.34 7.15
CA ARG A 42 -4.04 16.98 5.87
C ARG A 42 -3.87 18.09 4.82
N PHE A 43 -2.73 18.78 4.85
CA PHE A 43 -2.42 19.91 3.98
C PHE A 43 -1.37 19.54 2.95
N SER A 44 -1.70 19.66 1.65
CA SER A 44 -0.74 19.50 0.56
C SER A 44 -0.18 20.85 0.11
N ARG A 45 1.13 20.92 -0.10
CA ARG A 45 1.82 22.09 -0.69
C ARG A 45 1.67 22.19 -2.20
N LEU A 46 1.14 21.15 -2.86
CA LEU A 46 0.94 21.12 -4.31
C LEU A 46 -0.04 22.21 -4.74
N ASN A 47 0.31 22.94 -5.80
CA ASN A 47 -0.48 24.08 -6.30
C ASN A 47 -0.81 24.00 -7.80
N GLN A 48 -0.46 22.89 -8.47
CA GLN A 48 -0.78 22.67 -9.89
C GLN A 48 -2.28 22.78 -10.13
N ILE A 49 -3.09 22.24 -9.21
CA ILE A 49 -4.54 22.45 -9.15
C ILE A 49 -4.81 23.58 -8.15
N ASN A 50 -5.53 24.60 -8.59
CA ASN A 50 -5.83 25.79 -7.80
C ASN A 50 -7.16 26.41 -8.23
N ARG A 51 -7.56 27.50 -7.55
CA ARG A 51 -8.86 28.17 -7.77
C ARG A 51 -9.09 28.65 -9.20
N ALA A 52 -8.02 28.90 -9.97
CA ALA A 52 -8.13 29.38 -11.35
C ALA A 52 -8.33 28.24 -12.37
N ASN A 53 -8.02 26.99 -12.02
CA ASN A 53 -8.06 25.87 -12.96
C ASN A 53 -8.79 24.60 -12.47
N VAL A 54 -9.27 24.53 -11.22
CA VAL A 54 -9.98 23.36 -10.67
C VAL A 54 -11.20 22.94 -11.49
N GLN A 55 -11.86 23.87 -12.17
CA GLN A 55 -12.97 23.64 -13.08
C GLN A 55 -12.59 22.84 -14.33
N LYS A 56 -11.29 22.69 -14.62
CA LYS A 56 -10.77 21.91 -15.75
C LYS A 56 -10.47 20.46 -15.39
N LEU A 57 -10.68 20.06 -14.13
CA LEU A 57 -10.42 18.69 -13.70
C LEU A 57 -11.24 17.68 -14.49
N GLN A 58 -10.60 16.57 -14.82
CA GLN A 58 -11.21 15.44 -15.48
C GLN A 58 -10.81 14.18 -14.73
N ARG A 59 -11.71 13.20 -14.74
CA ARG A 59 -11.40 11.87 -14.19
C ARG A 59 -10.35 11.20 -15.07
N VAL A 60 -9.21 10.87 -14.49
CA VAL A 60 -8.10 10.20 -15.19
C VAL A 60 -8.24 8.68 -15.21
N TRP A 61 -8.78 8.09 -14.14
CA TRP A 61 -9.10 6.67 -14.05
C TRP A 61 -10.18 6.39 -13.00
N THR A 62 -10.74 5.18 -13.04
CA THR A 62 -11.64 4.62 -12.01
C THR A 62 -11.17 3.21 -11.69
N TYR A 63 -11.08 2.86 -10.41
CA TYR A 63 -10.85 1.49 -9.98
C TYR A 63 -12.10 0.93 -9.29
N HIS A 64 -12.56 -0.24 -9.72
CA HIS A 64 -13.69 -0.95 -9.13
C HIS A 64 -13.18 -2.04 -8.20
N THR A 65 -13.37 -1.86 -6.89
CA THR A 65 -12.88 -2.81 -5.88
C THR A 65 -13.53 -4.20 -5.99
N GLY A 66 -14.72 -4.30 -6.58
CA GLY A 66 -15.50 -5.54 -6.63
C GLY A 66 -16.23 -5.87 -5.33
N GLU A 67 -16.23 -4.99 -4.33
CA GLU A 67 -17.00 -5.15 -3.06
C GLU A 67 -18.52 -5.07 -3.29
N THR A 68 -18.97 -4.71 -4.49
CA THR A 68 -20.38 -4.59 -4.88
C THR A 68 -21.02 -5.93 -5.26
N ASN A 69 -20.54 -7.07 -4.75
CA ASN A 69 -21.23 -8.36 -4.90
C ASN A 69 -21.86 -8.78 -3.58
N TRP A 70 -23.08 -8.29 -3.34
CA TRP A 70 -23.85 -8.48 -2.12
C TRP A 70 -24.13 -9.95 -1.75
N SER A 71 -24.00 -10.89 -2.68
CA SER A 71 -24.23 -12.32 -2.40
C SER A 71 -23.17 -12.93 -1.47
N SER A 72 -21.97 -12.35 -1.45
CA SER A 72 -20.82 -12.84 -0.68
C SER A 72 -20.75 -12.33 0.77
N PHE A 73 -21.61 -11.38 1.15
CA PHE A 73 -21.58 -10.71 2.47
C PHE A 73 -22.75 -11.11 3.38
N SER A 74 -22.48 -11.16 4.69
CA SER A 74 -23.47 -11.49 5.72
C SER A 74 -24.23 -10.25 6.20
N GLY A 75 -25.53 -10.41 6.46
CA GLY A 75 -26.40 -9.35 6.97
C GLY A 75 -27.23 -8.62 5.91
N PRO A 76 -28.19 -7.77 6.34
CA PRO A 76 -28.98 -6.95 5.43
C PRO A 76 -28.04 -5.99 4.68
N GLN A 77 -27.97 -6.14 3.36
CA GLN A 77 -27.49 -5.26 2.27
C GLN A 77 -26.65 -3.99 2.58
N HIS A 78 -25.80 -3.96 3.59
CA HIS A 78 -25.02 -2.76 3.95
C HIS A 78 -23.53 -3.06 3.87
N ILE A 79 -22.94 -2.81 2.69
CA ILE A 79 -21.49 -2.54 2.64
C ILE A 79 -21.28 -1.33 3.54
N GLN A 80 -20.41 -1.47 4.53
CA GLN A 80 -20.10 -0.36 5.43
C GLN A 80 -19.48 0.81 4.65
N ALA A 81 -19.55 2.01 5.24
CA ALA A 81 -18.99 3.21 4.64
C ALA A 81 -17.52 3.00 4.24
N PHE A 82 -17.17 3.48 3.04
CA PHE A 82 -15.81 3.44 2.54
C PHE A 82 -15.03 4.61 3.15
N GLU A 83 -14.40 4.39 4.31
CA GLU A 83 -13.74 5.44 5.11
C GLU A 83 -12.23 5.53 4.89
N THR A 84 -11.67 4.78 3.94
CA THR A 84 -10.21 4.74 3.74
C THR A 84 -9.66 6.11 3.31
N THR A 85 -8.55 6.51 3.93
CA THR A 85 -7.66 7.53 3.37
C THR A 85 -6.51 6.80 2.67
N PRO A 86 -6.43 6.80 1.33
CA PRO A 86 -5.34 6.15 0.62
C PRO A 86 -4.00 6.80 0.97
N LEU A 87 -2.95 5.98 1.05
CA LEU A 87 -1.57 6.46 1.06
C LEU A 87 -1.00 6.42 -0.35
N MET A 88 -0.14 7.37 -0.69
CA MET A 88 0.64 7.34 -1.93
C MET A 88 2.12 7.40 -1.55
N VAL A 89 2.86 6.35 -1.90
CA VAL A 89 4.29 6.18 -1.56
C VAL A 89 5.00 5.61 -2.76
N ASP A 90 6.09 6.25 -3.19
CA ASP A 90 6.92 5.82 -4.33
C ASP A 90 6.10 5.54 -5.60
N GLY A 91 5.08 6.37 -5.88
CA GLY A 91 4.21 6.24 -7.06
C GLY A 91 3.15 5.13 -6.97
N VAL A 92 2.97 4.51 -5.79
CA VAL A 92 1.96 3.47 -5.55
C VAL A 92 0.91 3.96 -4.57
N VAL A 93 -0.37 3.77 -4.90
CA VAL A 93 -1.51 4.06 -4.04
C VAL A 93 -1.91 2.81 -3.26
N TYR A 94 -1.93 2.90 -1.94
CA TYR A 94 -2.31 1.83 -1.02
C TYR A 94 -3.57 2.18 -0.24
N PHE A 95 -4.54 1.27 -0.17
CA PHE A 95 -5.76 1.46 0.62
C PHE A 95 -6.42 0.14 1.01
N THR A 96 -7.38 0.20 1.93
CA THR A 96 -8.19 -0.95 2.33
C THR A 96 -9.64 -0.81 1.89
N THR A 97 -10.35 -1.94 1.92
CA THR A 97 -11.80 -2.01 1.74
C THR A 97 -12.54 -2.37 3.03
N PRO A 98 -13.87 -2.15 3.12
CA PRO A 98 -14.67 -2.58 4.25
C PRO A 98 -14.70 -4.09 4.52
N ALA A 99 -14.29 -4.90 3.54
CA ALA A 99 -14.16 -6.33 3.75
C ALA A 99 -12.82 -6.70 4.40
N SER A 100 -11.88 -5.76 4.59
CA SER A 100 -10.48 -5.98 4.97
C SER A 100 -9.62 -6.59 3.87
N ARG A 101 -9.81 -6.17 2.63
CA ARG A 101 -8.78 -6.35 1.59
C ARG A 101 -7.84 -5.14 1.61
N ALA A 102 -6.54 -5.37 1.45
CA ALA A 102 -5.55 -4.33 1.18
C ALA A 102 -5.22 -4.35 -0.32
N ILE A 103 -5.12 -3.19 -0.94
CA ILE A 103 -4.98 -3.04 -2.39
C ILE A 103 -3.86 -2.05 -2.68
N ALA A 104 -3.03 -2.38 -3.68
CA ALA A 104 -2.04 -1.47 -4.25
C ALA A 104 -2.33 -1.23 -5.74
N LEU A 105 -2.34 0.04 -6.13
CA LEU A 105 -2.51 0.49 -7.51
C LEU A 105 -1.32 1.34 -7.94
N ASP A 106 -0.94 1.25 -9.19
CA ASP A 106 -0.09 2.24 -9.83
C ASP A 106 -0.81 3.61 -9.83
N ALA A 107 -0.18 4.66 -9.28
CA ALA A 107 -0.86 5.94 -9.04
C ALA A 107 -1.23 6.68 -10.33
N GLU A 108 -0.43 6.53 -11.39
CA GLU A 108 -0.63 7.22 -12.65
C GLU A 108 -1.73 6.56 -13.49
N THR A 109 -1.73 5.22 -13.54
CA THR A 109 -2.59 4.45 -14.44
C THR A 109 -3.84 3.90 -13.75
N GLY A 110 -3.84 3.80 -12.42
CA GLY A 110 -4.88 3.11 -11.65
C GLY A 110 -4.88 1.59 -11.81
N LYS A 111 -3.84 1.03 -12.44
CA LYS A 111 -3.71 -0.42 -12.64
C LYS A 111 -3.41 -1.11 -11.31
N GLU A 112 -4.11 -2.21 -11.04
CA GLU A 112 -3.84 -3.06 -9.89
C GLU A 112 -2.45 -3.70 -9.97
N ILE A 113 -1.68 -3.51 -8.90
CA ILE A 113 -0.39 -4.18 -8.69
C ILE A 113 -0.63 -5.47 -7.92
N TRP A 114 -1.35 -5.38 -6.80
CA TRP A 114 -1.72 -6.53 -5.99
C TRP A 114 -2.97 -6.27 -5.14
N ILE A 115 -3.66 -7.36 -4.78
CA ILE A 115 -4.64 -7.40 -3.71
C ILE A 115 -4.19 -8.44 -2.70
N PHE A 116 -4.23 -8.07 -1.42
CA PHE A 116 -4.14 -9.01 -0.31
C PHE A 116 -5.51 -9.19 0.33
N ASP A 117 -5.97 -10.43 0.38
CA ASP A 117 -7.19 -10.82 1.08
C ASP A 117 -6.88 -11.80 2.23
N PRO A 118 -6.96 -11.37 3.49
CA PRO A 118 -6.66 -12.21 4.66
C PRO A 118 -7.68 -13.35 4.88
N PHE A 119 -8.79 -13.33 4.14
CA PHE A 119 -9.85 -14.36 4.20
C PHE A 119 -9.96 -15.15 2.88
N SER A 120 -8.97 -15.04 1.99
CA SER A 120 -8.96 -15.83 0.75
C SER A 120 -9.08 -17.33 1.05
N GLY A 121 -10.01 -18.00 0.37
CA GLY A 121 -10.29 -19.42 0.57
C GLY A 121 -11.19 -19.77 1.77
N ALA A 122 -11.62 -18.78 2.57
CA ALA A 122 -12.61 -19.00 3.60
C ALA A 122 -13.98 -19.33 3.00
N SER A 123 -14.71 -20.25 3.64
CA SER A 123 -16.09 -20.58 3.27
C SER A 123 -17.09 -19.76 4.08
N GLY A 124 -18.28 -19.53 3.50
CA GLY A 124 -19.35 -18.78 4.14
C GLY A 124 -19.36 -17.29 3.79
N LYS A 125 -20.31 -16.58 4.39
CA LYS A 125 -20.52 -15.15 4.12
C LYS A 125 -19.58 -14.30 4.98
N ARG A 126 -18.95 -13.30 4.36
CA ARG A 126 -18.00 -12.40 5.01
C ARG A 126 -18.72 -11.20 5.64
N GLY A 127 -18.33 -10.82 6.86
CA GLY A 127 -18.76 -9.55 7.45
C GLY A 127 -18.06 -8.35 6.80
N THR A 128 -18.61 -7.16 6.96
CA THR A 128 -17.89 -5.92 6.58
C THR A 128 -17.88 -4.95 7.77
N LEU A 129 -16.81 -4.16 7.87
CA LEU A 129 -16.64 -3.10 8.86
C LEU A 129 -15.94 -1.92 8.21
N GLN A 130 -16.20 -0.70 8.66
CA GLN A 130 -15.43 0.47 8.29
C GLN A 130 -13.94 0.21 8.50
N ASN A 131 -13.12 0.53 7.49
CA ASN A 131 -11.67 0.47 7.59
C ASN A 131 -11.10 1.76 6.99
N ARG A 132 -10.30 2.49 7.77
CA ARG A 132 -9.83 3.84 7.44
C ARG A 132 -8.48 3.88 6.73
N GLY A 133 -7.91 2.71 6.42
CA GLY A 133 -6.78 2.60 5.53
C GLY A 133 -5.63 1.80 6.10
N VAL A 134 -4.46 2.05 5.53
CA VAL A 134 -3.20 1.43 5.90
C VAL A 134 -2.28 2.44 6.57
N SER A 135 -1.24 1.94 7.24
CA SER A 135 -0.08 2.72 7.66
C SER A 135 1.16 2.27 6.88
N TYR A 136 2.07 3.20 6.60
CA TYR A 136 3.35 2.92 5.97
C TYR A 136 4.48 3.07 6.98
N TRP A 137 5.48 2.20 6.89
CA TRP A 137 6.71 2.31 7.65
C TRP A 137 7.91 2.08 6.74
N GLU A 138 8.95 2.85 6.99
CA GLU A 138 10.25 2.74 6.37
C GLU A 138 11.33 2.85 7.43
N GLY A 139 12.27 1.91 7.46
CA GLY A 139 13.35 1.94 8.43
C GLY A 139 14.22 0.70 8.40
N ASN A 140 15.26 0.70 9.23
CA ASN A 140 16.13 -0.47 9.34
C ASN A 140 15.42 -1.58 10.12
N SER A 141 15.38 -2.78 9.53
CA SER A 141 14.85 -3.98 10.19
C SER A 141 15.93 -5.07 10.27
N PRO A 142 16.09 -5.75 11.43
CA PRO A 142 16.93 -6.94 11.53
C PRO A 142 16.50 -8.06 10.56
N VAL A 143 15.21 -8.11 10.23
CA VAL A 143 14.62 -9.05 9.28
C VAL A 143 13.74 -8.27 8.31
N ALA A 144 14.22 -8.00 7.10
CA ALA A 144 13.44 -7.28 6.11
C ALA A 144 12.25 -8.10 5.61
N CYS A 145 11.21 -7.42 5.12
CA CYS A 145 10.00 -8.07 4.62
C CYS A 145 10.27 -9.03 3.46
N GLY A 146 11.17 -8.63 2.53
CA GLY A 146 11.63 -9.44 1.39
C GLY A 146 12.67 -10.51 1.74
N GLY A 147 13.12 -10.62 2.99
CA GLY A 147 14.08 -11.62 3.45
C GLY A 147 15.57 -11.26 3.27
N GLU A 148 15.89 -10.09 2.73
CA GLU A 148 17.27 -9.58 2.64
C GLU A 148 17.65 -8.84 3.95
N GLY A 149 18.56 -9.40 4.75
CA GLY A 149 19.01 -8.76 5.98
C GLY A 149 19.82 -7.47 5.76
N GLY A 150 19.76 -6.54 6.71
CA GLY A 150 20.68 -5.40 6.81
C GLY A 150 20.40 -4.20 5.90
N LYS A 151 19.18 -4.07 5.36
CA LYS A 151 18.79 -2.96 4.48
C LYS A 151 17.60 -2.17 5.03
N LEU A 152 17.40 -0.99 4.48
CA LEU A 152 16.16 -0.22 4.56
C LEU A 152 15.00 -1.13 4.17
N ASP A 153 14.05 -1.30 5.08
CA ASP A 153 12.87 -2.12 4.91
C ASP A 153 11.65 -1.21 4.82
N LYS A 154 10.65 -1.64 4.06
CA LYS A 154 9.42 -0.90 3.81
C LYS A 154 8.23 -1.83 4.03
N ARG A 155 7.19 -1.34 4.69
CA ARG A 155 6.04 -2.16 5.07
C ARG A 155 4.74 -1.38 4.97
N ILE A 156 3.69 -2.08 4.57
CA ILE A 156 2.31 -1.63 4.66
C ILE A 156 1.63 -2.40 5.80
N PHE A 157 1.01 -1.67 6.73
CA PHE A 157 0.31 -2.24 7.87
C PHE A 157 -1.18 -1.98 7.78
N PHE A 158 -1.99 -2.98 8.17
CA PHE A 158 -3.43 -2.79 8.38
C PHE A 158 -3.96 -3.88 9.32
N VAL A 159 -5.11 -3.60 9.94
CA VAL A 159 -5.82 -4.58 10.78
C VAL A 159 -7.03 -5.12 10.03
N ALA A 160 -7.16 -6.44 10.01
CA ALA A 160 -8.31 -7.13 9.44
C ALA A 160 -9.45 -7.29 10.47
N LEU A 161 -10.67 -7.58 9.99
CA LEU A 161 -11.87 -7.75 10.81
C LEU A 161 -11.75 -8.79 11.93
N ASP A 162 -10.85 -9.75 11.79
CA ASP A 162 -10.61 -10.81 12.78
C ASP A 162 -9.58 -10.42 13.85
N GLY A 163 -9.14 -9.15 13.86
CA GLY A 163 -8.17 -8.62 14.82
C GLY A 163 -6.71 -8.95 14.50
N ARG A 164 -6.40 -9.50 13.32
CA ARG A 164 -5.01 -9.66 12.89
C ARG A 164 -4.45 -8.34 12.35
N LEU A 165 -3.36 -7.86 12.95
CA LEU A 165 -2.51 -6.82 12.40
C LEU A 165 -1.53 -7.46 11.42
N PHE A 166 -1.61 -7.10 10.15
CA PHE A 166 -0.70 -7.58 9.11
C PHE A 166 0.42 -6.59 8.83
N ALA A 167 1.60 -7.11 8.48
CA ALA A 167 2.65 -6.37 7.79
C ALA A 167 2.82 -6.97 6.39
N LEU A 168 2.68 -6.16 5.36
CA LEU A 168 2.78 -6.57 3.96
C LEU A 168 3.99 -5.91 3.29
N ASP A 169 4.60 -6.65 2.38
CA ASP A 169 5.58 -6.16 1.44
C ASP A 169 4.91 -5.17 0.46
N PRO A 170 5.37 -3.90 0.36
CA PRO A 170 4.72 -2.90 -0.49
C PRO A 170 4.73 -3.23 -1.98
N LEU A 171 5.69 -4.04 -2.45
CA LEU A 171 5.84 -4.40 -3.86
C LEU A 171 4.99 -5.61 -4.23
N THR A 172 4.84 -6.56 -3.32
CA THR A 172 4.23 -7.87 -3.62
C THR A 172 2.89 -8.13 -2.91
N GLY A 173 2.55 -7.35 -1.88
CA GLY A 173 1.38 -7.59 -1.04
C GLY A 173 1.47 -8.84 -0.16
N LYS A 174 2.63 -9.51 -0.13
CA LYS A 174 2.83 -10.73 0.66
C LYS A 174 3.11 -10.38 2.13
N PRO A 175 2.63 -11.18 3.09
CA PRO A 175 2.96 -10.97 4.49
C PRO A 175 4.46 -11.06 4.77
N CYS A 176 4.99 -10.09 5.52
CA CYS A 176 6.38 -10.05 5.96
C CYS A 176 6.65 -11.17 6.97
N LYS A 177 7.29 -12.26 6.55
CA LYS A 177 7.46 -13.47 7.40
C LYS A 177 8.10 -13.20 8.77
N GLY A 178 8.96 -12.19 8.86
CA GLY A 178 9.63 -11.78 10.11
C GLY A 178 8.78 -10.93 11.07
N PHE A 179 7.51 -10.65 10.75
CA PHE A 179 6.62 -9.88 11.60
C PHE A 179 5.60 -10.80 12.30
N GLY A 180 5.55 -10.76 13.64
CA GLY A 180 4.64 -11.59 14.43
C GLY A 180 4.73 -13.08 14.08
N ASN A 181 3.58 -13.73 13.93
CA ASN A 181 3.48 -15.09 13.43
C ASN A 181 3.28 -15.07 11.90
N LYS A 182 4.37 -15.25 11.16
CA LYS A 182 4.37 -15.36 9.68
C LYS A 182 3.71 -14.18 8.96
N GLY A 183 3.89 -12.97 9.47
CA GLY A 183 3.41 -11.72 8.88
C GLY A 183 2.17 -11.12 9.53
N ALA A 184 1.69 -11.70 10.62
CA ALA A 184 0.56 -11.16 11.38
C ALA A 184 0.74 -11.28 12.90
N VAL A 185 0.19 -10.31 13.63
CA VAL A 185 0.01 -10.35 15.09
C VAL A 185 -1.49 -10.48 15.38
N ASN A 186 -1.87 -11.43 16.24
CA ASN A 186 -3.25 -11.54 16.69
C ASN A 186 -3.49 -10.58 17.85
N LEU A 187 -4.17 -9.46 17.60
CA LEU A 187 -4.43 -8.45 18.64
C LEU A 187 -5.49 -8.89 19.66
N ARG A 188 -6.16 -10.01 19.44
CA ARG A 188 -7.13 -10.58 20.39
C ARG A 188 -6.45 -11.25 21.57
N GLU A 189 -5.24 -11.76 21.38
CA GLU A 189 -4.48 -12.50 22.39
C GLU A 189 -4.21 -11.61 23.61
N GLY A 190 -4.58 -12.09 24.80
CA GLY A 190 -4.43 -11.36 26.06
C GLY A 190 -5.48 -10.26 26.30
N VAL A 191 -6.32 -9.93 25.31
CA VAL A 191 -7.37 -8.90 25.43
C VAL A 191 -8.76 -9.52 25.43
N ALA A 192 -9.04 -10.39 24.47
CA ALA A 192 -10.35 -10.99 24.24
C ALA A 192 -10.42 -12.47 24.65
N ASP A 193 -9.43 -13.00 25.38
CA ASP A 193 -9.34 -14.42 25.74
C ASP A 193 -10.57 -14.93 26.51
N LYS A 194 -11.16 -14.09 27.36
CA LYS A 194 -12.40 -14.41 28.10
C LYS A 194 -13.67 -14.28 27.26
N TRP A 195 -13.58 -13.70 26.06
CA TRP A 195 -14.68 -13.44 25.15
C TRP A 195 -14.34 -13.96 23.76
N PRO A 196 -14.29 -15.30 23.56
CA PRO A 196 -13.89 -15.90 22.28
C PRO A 196 -14.79 -15.44 21.11
N GLU A 197 -16.08 -15.19 21.39
CA GLU A 197 -17.06 -14.65 20.43
C GLU A 197 -17.15 -13.11 20.44
N GLY A 198 -16.41 -12.45 21.32
CA GLY A 198 -16.38 -10.99 21.43
C GLY A 198 -15.74 -10.40 20.17
N ARG A 199 -16.33 -9.32 19.64
CA ARG A 199 -15.74 -8.62 18.49
C ARG A 199 -14.51 -7.83 18.93
N TYR A 200 -13.47 -7.84 18.10
CA TYR A 200 -12.28 -7.03 18.28
C TYR A 200 -12.10 -6.19 17.02
N GLU A 201 -12.59 -4.95 17.08
CA GLU A 201 -12.77 -4.10 15.92
C GLU A 201 -11.75 -2.96 15.96
N VAL A 202 -10.79 -2.98 15.03
CA VAL A 202 -9.87 -1.86 14.80
C VAL A 202 -10.18 -1.30 13.43
N THR A 203 -10.66 -0.06 13.41
CA THR A 203 -11.15 0.59 12.19
C THR A 203 -10.19 1.67 11.67
N SER A 204 -9.22 2.11 12.47
CA SER A 204 -8.21 3.12 12.12
C SER A 204 -6.87 2.48 11.73
N PRO A 205 -6.03 3.14 10.90
CA PRO A 205 -4.69 2.66 10.62
C PRO A 205 -3.86 2.54 11.92
N PRO A 206 -3.03 1.49 12.04
CA PRO A 206 -2.23 1.21 13.24
C PRO A 206 -0.99 2.11 13.35
#